data_AF-A0A1Q5RS46-F1
#
_entry.id   AF-A0A1Q5RS46-F1
#
_cell.length_a   1.000
_cell.length_b   1.000
_cell.length_c   1.000
_cell.angle_alpha   90.00
_cell.angle_beta   90.00
_cell.angle_gamma   90.00
#
_symmetry.space_group_name_H-M   'P 1'
#
loop_
_entity.id
_entity.type
_entity.pdbx_description
1 polymer ?
#
loop_
_entity_poly.entity_id
_entity_poly.type
_entity_poly.pdbx_seq_one_letter_code
_entity_poly.pdbx_strand_id
1 'polypeptide(L)'
;MAKIKSESRSQIDKIRDVHPKYANLLEKQAQLLARQDELQRELNDGSPQIFHLTRTESGERITITPGKVSLAERARRATLGWIAQLPRPKPQPKLRHAAAVELVGELLSPQPPEEIDPPPPPPNWPDEPRYRAVGQELEAIAEALNLLAPEIAKARAEYSKLVAAQHGEEYRSLVESVVGAARKLGDALLQHHEFSNQLRLDGVERKHLRPINLESFGDLEAGTPLHSVILHAVELGHVDAKQLPTWKLPASLAVLKTI
;
A
#
# COMPACT_ATOMS: atom_id res chain seq x y z
N MET A 1 8.25 38.70 -14.07
CA MET A 1 7.83 37.39 -14.60
C MET A 1 6.84 36.77 -13.62
N ALA A 2 5.55 36.74 -13.99
CA ALA A 2 4.50 36.20 -13.13
C ALA A 2 4.60 34.67 -13.09
N LYS A 3 4.81 34.08 -11.90
CA LYS A 3 4.63 32.65 -11.68
C LYS A 3 3.14 32.35 -11.80
N ILE A 4 2.72 31.87 -12.98
CA ILE A 4 1.40 31.28 -13.16
C ILE A 4 1.36 30.06 -12.24
N LYS A 5 0.54 30.12 -11.18
CA LYS A 5 0.19 28.95 -10.37
C LYS A 5 -0.48 27.97 -11.34
N SER A 6 0.25 26.97 -11.82
CA SER A 6 -0.37 25.88 -12.55
C SER A 6 -1.30 25.16 -11.59
N GLU A 7 -2.61 25.29 -11.78
CA GLU A 7 -3.58 24.45 -11.08
C GLU A 7 -3.16 22.99 -11.31
N SER A 8 -2.99 22.26 -10.22
CA SER A 8 -2.59 20.87 -10.26
C SER A 8 -3.68 20.09 -10.99
N ARG A 9 -3.45 19.73 -12.26
CA ARG A 9 -4.33 18.84 -13.01
C ARG A 9 -4.64 17.61 -12.16
N SER A 10 -5.90 17.18 -12.16
CA SER A 10 -6.31 15.98 -11.43
C SER A 10 -5.50 14.79 -11.91
N GLN A 11 -5.28 13.80 -11.04
CA GLN A 11 -4.55 12.59 -11.44
C GLN A 11 -5.24 11.85 -12.59
N ILE A 12 -6.57 11.90 -12.65
CA ILE A 12 -7.37 11.31 -13.73
C ILE A 12 -7.10 12.02 -15.07
N ASP A 13 -6.95 13.34 -15.08
CA ASP A 13 -6.62 14.08 -16.31
C ASP A 13 -5.25 13.69 -16.86
N LYS A 14 -4.25 13.53 -15.98
CA LYS A 14 -2.91 13.05 -16.39
C LYS A 14 -2.97 11.63 -16.95
N ILE A 15 -3.76 10.76 -16.34
CA ILE A 15 -3.96 9.39 -16.83
C ILE A 15 -4.68 9.41 -18.18
N ARG A 16 -5.67 10.29 -18.35
CA ARG A 16 -6.45 10.44 -19.58
C ARG A 16 -5.58 10.84 -20.76
N ASP A 17 -4.60 11.72 -20.55
CA ASP A 17 -3.65 12.14 -21.59
C ASP A 17 -2.84 10.97 -22.16
N VAL A 18 -2.58 9.92 -21.37
CA VAL A 18 -1.79 8.74 -21.79
C VAL A 18 -2.67 7.56 -22.19
N HIS A 19 -3.75 7.30 -21.43
CA HIS A 19 -4.60 6.12 -21.59
C HIS A 19 -6.07 6.45 -21.26
N PRO A 20 -6.84 7.00 -22.22
CA PRO A 20 -8.19 7.52 -21.99
C PRO A 20 -9.17 6.45 -21.52
N LYS A 21 -9.04 5.20 -22.02
CA LYS A 21 -9.87 4.07 -21.56
C LYS A 21 -9.68 3.81 -20.06
N TYR A 22 -8.46 3.98 -19.53
CA TYR A 22 -8.17 3.69 -18.13
C TYR A 22 -8.79 4.79 -17.25
N ALA A 23 -8.63 6.06 -17.64
CA ALA A 23 -9.28 7.18 -16.98
C ALA A 23 -10.81 7.00 -16.91
N ASN A 24 -11.45 6.64 -18.04
CA ASN A 24 -12.90 6.44 -18.08
C ASN A 24 -13.36 5.29 -17.16
N LEU A 25 -12.58 4.21 -17.05
CA LEU A 25 -12.88 3.10 -16.13
C LEU A 25 -12.78 3.55 -14.67
N LEU A 26 -11.77 4.34 -14.31
CA LEU A 26 -11.60 4.90 -12.97
C LEU A 26 -12.73 5.88 -12.61
N GLU A 27 -13.14 6.73 -13.55
CA GLU A 27 -14.28 7.62 -13.36
C GLU A 27 -15.58 6.84 -13.16
N LYS A 28 -15.79 5.78 -13.95
CA LYS A 28 -16.97 4.93 -13.77
C LYS A 28 -16.96 4.22 -12.43
N GLN A 29 -15.81 3.72 -11.99
CA GLN A 29 -15.64 3.14 -10.66
C GLN A 29 -15.97 4.16 -9.57
N ALA A 30 -15.45 5.39 -9.68
CA ALA A 30 -15.72 6.46 -8.72
C ALA A 30 -17.21 6.84 -8.68
N GLN A 31 -17.88 6.92 -9.84
CA GLN A 31 -19.33 7.15 -9.92
C GLN A 31 -20.13 6.05 -9.23
N LEU A 32 -19.77 4.78 -9.44
CA LEU A 32 -20.45 3.63 -8.83
C LEU A 32 -20.27 3.61 -7.31
N LEU A 33 -19.06 3.90 -6.82
CA LEU A 33 -18.78 4.01 -5.39
C LEU A 33 -19.52 5.20 -4.76
N ALA A 34 -19.55 6.36 -5.43
CA ALA A 34 -20.32 7.51 -4.96
C ALA A 34 -21.82 7.20 -4.86
N ARG A 35 -22.36 6.46 -5.85
CA ARG A 35 -23.76 6.01 -5.81
C ARG A 35 -24.00 4.99 -4.70
N GLN A 36 -23.07 4.06 -4.48
CA GLN A 36 -23.13 3.11 -3.37
C GLN A 36 -23.18 3.84 -2.02
N ASP A 37 -22.32 4.84 -1.83
CA ASP A 37 -22.30 5.67 -0.62
C ASP A 37 -23.60 6.45 -0.44
N GLU A 38 -24.15 7.01 -1.52
CA GLU A 38 -25.44 7.71 -1.51
C GLU A 38 -26.57 6.77 -1.07
N LEU A 39 -26.69 5.58 -1.68
CA LEU A 39 -27.67 4.57 -1.31
C LEU A 39 -27.52 4.11 0.15
N GLN A 40 -26.28 3.96 0.63
CA GLN A 40 -26.03 3.66 2.04
C GLN A 40 -26.47 4.80 2.96
N ARG A 41 -26.31 6.06 2.57
CA ARG A 41 -26.84 7.21 3.33
C ARG A 41 -28.37 7.27 3.30
N GLU A 42 -28.99 6.97 2.16
CA GLU A 42 -30.44 6.86 2.02
C GLU A 42 -31.01 5.77 2.93
N LEU A 43 -30.36 4.60 3.00
CA LEU A 43 -30.70 3.54 3.94
C LEU A 43 -30.53 3.97 5.39
N ASN A 44 -29.62 4.92 5.65
CA ASN A 44 -29.27 5.45 6.96
C ASN A 44 -30.10 6.70 7.40
N ASP A 45 -31.20 7.04 6.70
CA ASP A 45 -32.02 8.25 6.95
C ASP A 45 -31.18 9.53 7.07
N GLY A 46 -30.02 9.57 6.39
CA GLY A 46 -29.09 10.71 6.46
C GLY A 46 -28.33 10.86 7.79
N SER A 47 -28.44 9.92 8.73
CA SER A 47 -27.70 9.96 10.00
C SER A 47 -26.25 9.46 9.81
N PRO A 48 -25.21 10.30 10.00
CA PRO A 48 -23.83 9.83 9.94
C PRO A 48 -23.54 8.89 11.12
N GLN A 49 -22.83 7.79 10.86
CA GLN A 49 -22.35 6.91 11.93
C GLN A 49 -21.26 7.62 12.75
N ILE A 50 -21.62 8.06 13.96
CA ILE A 50 -20.68 8.68 14.90
C ILE A 50 -19.97 7.57 15.66
N PHE A 51 -18.67 7.41 15.41
CA PHE A 51 -17.80 6.56 16.21
C PHE A 51 -17.21 7.39 17.35
N HIS A 52 -17.39 6.95 18.61
CA HIS A 52 -16.71 7.56 19.74
C HIS A 52 -15.37 6.86 19.94
N LEU A 53 -14.27 7.59 19.72
CA LEU A 53 -12.96 7.18 20.21
C LEU A 53 -12.85 7.54 21.69
N THR A 54 -12.89 6.53 22.55
CA THR A 54 -12.48 6.67 23.95
C THR A 54 -11.06 6.14 24.09
N ARG A 55 -10.13 7.03 24.45
CA ARG A 55 -8.74 6.69 24.80
C ARG A 55 -8.70 6.45 26.31
N THR A 56 -8.30 5.25 26.74
CA THR A 56 -8.09 4.97 28.16
C THR A 56 -6.88 5.74 28.69
N GLU A 57 -6.90 6.14 29.96
CA GLU A 57 -5.86 6.96 30.60
C GLU A 57 -4.46 6.32 30.59
N SER A 58 -4.37 4.99 30.42
CA SER A 58 -3.09 4.27 30.24
C SER A 58 -2.48 4.37 28.83
N GLY A 59 -3.19 4.96 27.87
CA GLY A 59 -2.73 5.12 26.48
C GLY A 59 -2.67 3.85 25.63
N GLU A 60 -2.95 2.68 26.21
CA GLU A 60 -2.62 1.38 25.60
C GLU A 60 -3.75 0.74 24.77
N ARG A 61 -4.99 1.23 24.86
CA ARG A 61 -6.13 0.72 24.08
C ARG A 61 -6.99 1.84 23.52
N ILE A 62 -7.14 1.85 22.20
CA ILE A 62 -8.18 2.60 21.50
C ILE A 62 -9.37 1.66 21.35
N THR A 63 -10.37 1.80 22.21
CA THR A 63 -11.66 1.14 22.01
C THR A 63 -12.52 2.01 21.12
N ILE A 64 -12.67 1.61 19.85
CA ILE A 64 -13.66 2.18 18.95
C ILE A 64 -15.01 1.61 19.39
N THR A 65 -15.70 2.35 20.26
CA THR A 65 -17.05 1.96 20.69
C THR A 65 -18.01 2.69 19.77
N PRO A 66 -18.80 2.00 18.93
CA PRO A 66 -19.89 2.67 18.24
C PRO A 66 -20.78 3.29 19.34
N GLY A 67 -21.00 4.61 19.27
CA GLY A 67 -21.84 5.29 20.26
C GLY A 67 -23.19 4.59 20.36
N LYS A 68 -23.84 4.68 21.54
CA LYS A 68 -25.12 4.01 21.87
C LYS A 68 -25.95 3.84 20.61
N VAL A 69 -25.85 2.65 20.04
CA VAL A 69 -26.46 2.31 18.76
C VAL A 69 -27.95 2.47 19.02
N SER A 70 -28.58 3.48 18.40
CA SER A 70 -30.00 3.73 18.61
C SER A 70 -30.77 2.43 18.33
N LEU A 71 -31.94 2.25 18.94
CA LEU A 71 -32.76 1.06 18.65
C LEU A 71 -33.02 0.92 17.13
N ALA A 72 -33.08 2.06 16.41
CA ALA A 72 -33.17 2.11 14.95
C ALA A 72 -31.86 1.67 14.25
N GLU A 73 -30.69 1.98 14.78
CA GLU A 73 -29.38 1.57 14.24
C GLU A 73 -29.11 0.07 14.53
N ARG A 74 -29.62 -0.47 15.65
CA ARG A 74 -29.64 -1.92 15.94
C ARG A 74 -30.61 -2.65 15.01
N ALA A 75 -31.81 -2.11 14.81
CA ALA A 75 -32.76 -2.59 13.82
C ALA A 75 -32.14 -2.54 12.41
N ARG A 76 -31.40 -1.49 12.06
CA ARG A 76 -30.65 -1.38 10.79
C ARG A 76 -29.52 -2.36 10.60
N ARG A 77 -28.73 -2.65 11.63
CA ARG A 77 -27.68 -3.69 11.54
C ARG A 77 -28.28 -5.08 11.38
N ALA A 78 -29.42 -5.32 12.01
CA ALA A 78 -30.24 -6.48 11.69
C ALA A 78 -30.76 -6.40 10.23
N THR A 79 -31.16 -5.22 9.75
CA THR A 79 -31.68 -4.98 8.38
C THR A 79 -30.62 -5.10 7.28
N LEU A 80 -29.37 -4.68 7.50
CA LEU A 80 -28.24 -4.82 6.57
C LEU A 80 -27.71 -6.27 6.55
N GLY A 81 -27.79 -6.98 7.68
CA GLY A 81 -27.68 -8.44 7.71
C GLY A 81 -28.84 -9.17 7.01
N TRP A 82 -29.94 -8.45 6.73
CA TRP A 82 -31.14 -8.91 6.04
C TRP A 82 -31.30 -8.40 4.60
N ILE A 83 -30.50 -7.42 4.12
CA ILE A 83 -30.38 -7.14 2.68
C ILE A 83 -29.69 -8.32 1.99
N ALA A 84 -28.83 -9.06 2.71
CA ALA A 84 -28.40 -10.40 2.31
C ALA A 84 -29.54 -11.45 2.33
N GLN A 85 -30.73 -11.09 2.80
CA GLN A 85 -31.95 -11.91 2.90
C GLN A 85 -33.11 -11.29 2.08
N LEU A 86 -32.96 -11.26 0.74
CA LEU A 86 -34.02 -11.84 -0.12
C LEU A 86 -34.56 -13.11 0.57
N PRO A 87 -35.84 -13.53 0.44
CA PRO A 87 -36.38 -14.67 1.20
C PRO A 87 -35.48 -15.90 1.04
N ARG A 88 -34.52 -16.04 1.95
CA ARG A 88 -33.74 -17.25 2.10
C ARG A 88 -34.74 -18.23 2.70
N PRO A 89 -34.64 -19.54 2.38
CA PRO A 89 -35.37 -20.54 3.14
C PRO A 89 -35.23 -20.21 4.63
N LYS A 90 -36.36 -20.29 5.37
CA LYS A 90 -36.52 -19.87 6.78
C LYS A 90 -35.18 -19.83 7.51
N PRO A 91 -34.80 -18.70 8.16
CA PRO A 91 -33.52 -18.60 8.87
C PRO A 91 -33.33 -19.86 9.69
N GLN A 92 -32.33 -20.66 9.34
CA GLN A 92 -32.11 -21.92 10.04
C GLN A 92 -31.84 -21.56 11.51
N PRO A 93 -32.48 -22.25 12.47
CA PRO A 93 -32.27 -21.98 13.87
C PRO A 93 -30.77 -22.03 14.15
N LYS A 94 -30.21 -20.97 14.72
CA LYS A 94 -28.81 -20.97 15.15
C LYS A 94 -28.72 -21.80 16.43
N LEU A 95 -28.78 -23.12 16.26
CA LEU A 95 -28.52 -24.06 17.32
C LEU A 95 -27.05 -23.93 17.71
N ARG A 96 -26.78 -23.63 18.99
CA ARG A 96 -25.42 -23.66 19.52
C ARG A 96 -24.86 -25.08 19.30
N HIS A 97 -23.60 -25.17 18.87
CA HIS A 97 -22.95 -26.45 18.60
C HIS A 97 -22.99 -27.32 19.87
N ALA A 98 -23.64 -28.49 19.83
CA ALA A 98 -23.96 -29.29 21.04
C ALA A 98 -22.72 -29.56 21.93
N ALA A 99 -21.59 -29.89 21.30
CA ALA A 99 -20.31 -30.12 21.99
C ALA A 99 -19.77 -28.89 22.74
N ALA A 100 -20.04 -27.67 22.25
CA ALA A 100 -19.61 -26.45 22.92
C ALA A 100 -20.53 -26.06 24.09
N VAL A 101 -21.82 -26.43 24.03
CA VAL A 101 -22.78 -26.24 25.12
C VAL A 101 -22.45 -27.17 26.28
N GLU A 102 -22.04 -28.41 25.99
CA GLU A 102 -21.67 -29.41 26.98
C GLU A 102 -20.37 -29.04 27.73
N LEU A 103 -19.39 -28.45 27.03
CA LEU A 103 -18.12 -28.01 27.62
C LEU A 103 -18.24 -26.77 28.52
N VAL A 104 -19.16 -25.85 28.22
CA VAL A 104 -19.28 -24.56 28.93
C VAL A 104 -20.39 -24.61 30.01
N GLY A 105 -21.34 -25.54 29.91
CA GLY A 105 -22.31 -25.86 30.97
C GLY A 105 -23.14 -24.66 31.44
N GLU A 106 -23.40 -24.60 32.75
CA GLU A 106 -24.28 -23.60 33.43
C GLU A 106 -23.79 -22.15 33.36
N LEU A 107 -22.57 -21.91 32.86
CA LEU A 107 -22.03 -20.55 32.69
C LEU A 107 -22.65 -19.80 31.50
N LEU A 108 -23.35 -20.51 30.61
CA LEU A 108 -24.08 -19.89 29.50
C LEU A 108 -25.51 -19.57 29.91
N SER A 109 -25.91 -18.30 29.75
CA SER A 109 -27.31 -17.91 29.86
C SER A 109 -28.17 -18.71 28.87
N PRO A 110 -29.40 -19.09 29.29
CA PRO A 110 -30.32 -19.83 28.43
C PRO A 110 -30.52 -19.05 27.14
N GLN A 111 -30.46 -19.77 26.01
CA GLN A 111 -30.63 -19.15 24.72
C GLN A 111 -32.02 -18.53 24.64
N PRO A 112 -32.15 -17.22 24.36
CA PRO A 112 -33.46 -16.59 24.30
C PRO A 112 -34.29 -17.25 23.20
N PRO A 113 -35.61 -17.46 23.42
CA PRO A 113 -36.47 -18.16 22.47
C PRO A 113 -36.51 -17.48 21.09
N GLU A 114 -36.28 -16.17 21.04
CA GLU A 114 -36.18 -15.36 19.82
C GLU A 114 -34.96 -15.71 18.94
N GLU A 115 -33.91 -16.33 19.48
CA GLU A 115 -32.77 -16.84 18.70
C GLU A 115 -33.02 -18.24 18.13
N ILE A 116 -33.93 -19.00 18.76
CA ILE A 116 -34.30 -20.37 18.38
C ILE A 116 -35.37 -20.35 17.30
N ASP A 117 -36.35 -19.45 17.43
CA ASP A 117 -37.42 -19.24 16.46
C ASP A 117 -37.58 -17.74 16.24
N PRO A 118 -36.88 -17.15 15.26
CA PRO A 118 -36.97 -15.72 15.01
C PRO A 118 -38.41 -15.37 14.62
N PRO A 119 -38.98 -14.27 15.16
CA PRO A 119 -40.35 -13.89 14.87
C PRO A 119 -40.56 -13.74 13.36
N PRO A 120 -41.71 -14.19 12.81
CA PRO A 120 -42.00 -14.01 11.40
C PRO A 120 -41.95 -12.50 11.06
N PRO A 121 -41.45 -12.14 9.87
CA PRO A 121 -41.42 -10.74 9.46
C PRO A 121 -42.85 -10.17 9.51
N PRO A 122 -43.02 -8.91 9.94
CA PRO A 122 -44.33 -8.30 10.05
C PRO A 122 -45.05 -8.34 8.69
N PRO A 123 -46.33 -8.75 8.64
CA PRO A 123 -47.02 -9.12 7.39
C PRO A 123 -47.32 -7.98 6.41
N ASN A 124 -46.89 -6.74 6.70
CA ASN A 124 -46.98 -5.60 5.80
C ASN A 124 -45.99 -4.54 6.30
N TRP A 125 -44.74 -4.60 5.85
CA TRP A 125 -43.80 -3.52 6.09
C TRP A 125 -43.99 -2.44 5.00
N PRO A 126 -44.52 -1.25 5.34
CA PRO A 126 -44.84 -0.22 4.35
C PRO A 126 -43.66 0.17 3.42
N ASP A 127 -42.42 0.04 3.89
CA ASP A 127 -41.22 0.42 3.14
C ASP A 127 -40.49 -0.77 2.47
N GLU A 128 -41.01 -2.00 2.58
CA GLU A 128 -40.42 -3.18 1.93
C GLU A 128 -40.07 -3.00 0.45
N PRO A 129 -40.97 -2.45 -0.42
CA PRO A 129 -40.64 -2.29 -1.84
C PRO A 129 -39.48 -1.32 -2.07
N ARG A 130 -39.36 -0.29 -1.22
CA ARG A 130 -38.25 0.69 -1.28
C ARG A 130 -36.93 0.01 -0.90
N TYR A 131 -36.89 -0.72 0.21
CA TYR A 131 -35.68 -1.43 0.65
C TYR A 131 -35.25 -2.50 -0.36
N ARG A 132 -36.21 -3.20 -0.99
CA ARG A 132 -35.92 -4.19 -2.04
C ARG A 132 -35.30 -3.53 -3.27
N ALA A 133 -35.82 -2.39 -3.72
CA ALA A 133 -35.27 -1.66 -4.85
C ALA A 133 -33.82 -1.18 -4.59
N VAL A 134 -33.56 -0.63 -3.39
CA VAL A 134 -32.21 -0.23 -2.99
C VAL A 134 -31.26 -1.43 -2.89
N GLY A 135 -31.73 -2.56 -2.35
CA GLY A 135 -30.97 -3.80 -2.28
C GLY A 135 -30.56 -4.30 -3.67
N GLN A 136 -31.50 -4.33 -4.63
CA GLN A 136 -31.22 -4.69 -6.02
C GLN A 136 -30.22 -3.75 -6.68
N GLU A 137 -30.32 -2.43 -6.42
CA GLU A 137 -29.38 -1.47 -6.97
C GLU A 137 -27.96 -1.66 -6.38
N LEU A 138 -27.85 -1.94 -5.07
CA LEU A 138 -26.57 -2.24 -4.44
C LEU A 138 -25.93 -3.54 -4.95
N GLU A 139 -26.73 -4.58 -5.17
CA GLU A 139 -26.28 -5.84 -5.79
C GLU A 139 -25.78 -5.60 -7.22
N ALA A 140 -26.54 -4.85 -8.03
CA ALA A 140 -26.14 -4.49 -9.39
C ALA A 140 -24.85 -3.66 -9.42
N ILE A 141 -24.67 -2.72 -8.49
CA ILE A 141 -23.42 -1.95 -8.35
C ILE A 141 -22.25 -2.87 -7.98
N ALA A 142 -22.45 -3.80 -7.04
CA ALA A 142 -21.41 -4.75 -6.63
C ALA A 142 -20.99 -5.66 -7.81
N GLU A 143 -21.94 -6.18 -8.57
CA GLU A 143 -21.67 -6.94 -9.79
C GLU A 143 -20.93 -6.11 -10.85
N ALA A 144 -21.35 -4.86 -11.07
CA ALA A 144 -20.67 -3.96 -12.01
C ALA A 144 -19.23 -3.67 -11.59
N LEU A 145 -18.96 -3.46 -10.31
CA LEU A 145 -17.60 -3.27 -9.78
C LEU A 145 -16.74 -4.53 -9.95
N ASN A 146 -17.32 -5.72 -9.73
CA ASN A 146 -16.64 -6.99 -9.95
C ASN A 146 -16.26 -7.19 -11.43
N LEU A 147 -17.13 -6.80 -12.36
CA LEU A 147 -16.86 -6.85 -13.80
C LEU A 147 -15.81 -5.80 -14.24
N LEU A 148 -15.80 -4.62 -13.61
CA LEU A 148 -14.84 -3.56 -13.92
C LEU A 148 -13.42 -3.89 -13.42
N ALA A 149 -13.29 -4.56 -12.28
CA ALA A 149 -11.99 -4.84 -11.64
C ALA A 149 -10.94 -5.47 -12.58
N PRO A 150 -11.21 -6.55 -13.33
CA PRO A 150 -10.22 -7.12 -14.24
C PRO A 150 -9.87 -6.19 -15.41
N GLU A 151 -10.83 -5.41 -15.91
CA GLU A 151 -10.58 -4.44 -16.99
C GLU A 151 -9.73 -3.26 -16.53
N ILE A 152 -9.95 -2.78 -15.31
CA ILE A 152 -9.11 -1.78 -14.64
C ILE A 152 -7.69 -2.32 -14.45
N ALA A 153 -7.53 -3.57 -14.04
CA ALA A 153 -6.22 -4.19 -13.87
C ALA A 153 -5.45 -4.30 -15.20
N LYS A 154 -6.12 -4.72 -16.29
CA LYS A 154 -5.54 -4.76 -17.64
C LYS A 154 -5.14 -3.36 -18.12
N ALA A 155 -6.07 -2.40 -18.03
CA ALA A 155 -5.83 -1.03 -18.48
C ALA A 155 -4.71 -0.35 -17.68
N ARG A 156 -4.59 -0.64 -16.38
CA ARG A 156 -3.47 -0.18 -15.54
C ARG A 156 -2.13 -0.76 -16.02
N ALA A 157 -2.09 -2.04 -16.38
CA ALA A 157 -0.87 -2.67 -16.89
C ALA A 157 -0.43 -2.05 -18.23
N GLU A 158 -1.38 -1.76 -19.12
CA GLU A 158 -1.13 -1.07 -20.39
C GLU A 158 -0.64 0.37 -20.17
N TYR A 159 -1.33 1.13 -19.32
CA TYR A 159 -0.91 2.48 -18.91
C TYR A 159 0.51 2.49 -18.35
N SER A 160 0.84 1.59 -17.41
CA SER A 160 2.18 1.50 -16.82
C SER A 160 3.27 1.25 -17.87
N LYS A 161 2.99 0.41 -18.89
CA LYS A 161 3.92 0.19 -20.01
C LYS A 161 4.15 1.45 -20.83
N LEU A 162 3.08 2.19 -21.13
CA LEU A 162 3.17 3.43 -21.90
C LEU A 162 3.94 4.51 -21.13
N VAL A 163 3.65 4.69 -19.85
CA VAL A 163 4.36 5.67 -19.00
C VAL A 163 5.84 5.28 -18.85
N ALA A 164 6.15 4.00 -18.61
CA ALA A 164 7.52 3.53 -18.55
C ALA A 164 8.28 3.76 -19.87
N ALA A 165 7.62 3.60 -21.01
CA ALA A 165 8.21 3.90 -22.32
C ALA A 165 8.46 5.41 -22.51
N GLN A 166 7.52 6.28 -22.09
CA GLN A 166 7.66 7.74 -22.17
C GLN A 166 8.80 8.27 -21.31
N HIS A 167 8.97 7.74 -20.10
CA HIS A 167 10.01 8.16 -19.16
C HIS A 167 11.29 7.32 -19.22
N GLY A 168 11.38 6.37 -20.15
CA GLY A 168 12.50 5.42 -20.21
C GLY A 168 13.84 6.09 -20.44
N GLU A 169 13.89 7.11 -21.30
CA GLU A 169 15.12 7.87 -21.59
C GLU A 169 15.53 8.77 -20.42
N GLU A 170 14.56 9.47 -19.82
CA GLU A 170 14.79 10.31 -18.63
C GLU A 170 15.34 9.47 -17.47
N TYR A 171 14.71 8.31 -17.20
CA TYR A 171 15.17 7.39 -16.18
C TYR A 171 16.56 6.83 -16.49
N ARG A 172 16.84 6.46 -17.75
CA ARG A 172 18.18 6.02 -18.16
C ARG A 172 19.24 7.09 -17.88
N SER A 173 18.96 8.35 -18.23
CA SER A 173 19.87 9.47 -17.94
C SER A 173 20.13 9.65 -16.44
N LEU A 174 19.08 9.50 -15.62
CA LEU A 174 19.23 9.52 -14.16
C LEU A 174 20.12 8.38 -13.65
N VAL A 175 19.91 7.15 -14.15
CA VAL A 175 20.73 5.99 -13.79
C VAL A 175 22.20 6.19 -14.20
N GLU A 176 22.44 6.68 -15.42
CA GLU A 176 23.80 7.02 -15.90
C GLU A 176 24.46 8.07 -14.99
N SER A 177 23.72 9.10 -14.57
CA SER A 177 24.21 10.11 -13.64
C SER A 177 24.57 9.52 -12.27
N VAL A 178 23.74 8.62 -11.74
CA VAL A 178 23.99 7.92 -10.46
C VAL A 178 25.22 7.03 -10.57
N VAL A 179 25.33 6.24 -11.64
CA VAL A 179 26.49 5.38 -11.89
C VAL A 179 27.77 6.21 -12.07
N GLY A 180 27.70 7.31 -12.81
CA GLY A 180 28.83 8.23 -12.98
C GLY A 180 29.28 8.85 -11.65
N ALA A 181 28.35 9.23 -10.78
CA ALA A 181 28.67 9.75 -9.44
C ALA A 181 29.28 8.68 -8.53
N ALA A 182 28.73 7.46 -8.53
CA ALA A 182 29.26 6.33 -7.78
C ALA A 182 30.69 5.98 -8.22
N ARG A 183 30.96 6.03 -9.53
CA ARG A 183 32.31 5.82 -10.09
C ARG A 183 33.30 6.87 -9.58
N LYS A 184 32.95 8.15 -9.74
CA LYS A 184 33.79 9.26 -9.25
C LYS A 184 34.07 9.17 -7.75
N LEU A 185 33.08 8.74 -6.96
CA LEU A 185 33.26 8.54 -5.53
C LEU A 185 34.26 7.41 -5.27
N GLY A 186 34.10 6.24 -5.88
CA GLY A 186 35.06 5.14 -5.69
C GLY A 186 36.48 5.49 -6.16
N ASP A 187 36.62 6.23 -7.26
CA ASP A 187 37.93 6.71 -7.74
C ASP A 187 38.57 7.68 -6.74
N ALA A 188 37.78 8.58 -6.12
CA ALA A 188 38.27 9.48 -5.08
C ALA A 188 38.67 8.73 -3.80
N LEU A 189 37.94 7.68 -3.42
CA LEU A 189 38.29 6.82 -2.29
C LEU A 189 39.62 6.09 -2.55
N LEU A 190 39.84 5.56 -3.77
CA LEU A 190 41.11 4.96 -4.16
C LEU A 190 42.26 5.96 -4.09
N GLN A 191 42.10 7.17 -4.66
CA GLN A 191 43.12 8.22 -4.60
C GLN A 191 43.48 8.58 -3.16
N HIS A 192 42.48 8.65 -2.26
CA HIS A 192 42.74 8.89 -0.83
C HIS A 192 43.55 7.75 -0.20
N HIS A 193 43.24 6.49 -0.51
CA HIS A 193 43.98 5.33 -0.01
C HIS A 193 45.43 5.31 -0.53
N GLU A 194 45.64 5.57 -1.82
CA GLU A 194 46.97 5.68 -2.44
C GLU A 194 47.79 6.79 -1.80
N PHE A 195 47.23 7.99 -1.68
CA PHE A 195 47.89 9.13 -1.04
C PHE A 195 48.27 8.85 0.41
N SER A 196 47.33 8.29 1.19
CA SER A 196 47.59 7.92 2.59
C SER A 196 48.67 6.85 2.71
N ASN A 197 48.72 5.91 1.76
CA ASN A 197 49.75 4.87 1.71
C ASN A 197 51.11 5.43 1.33
N GLN A 198 51.18 6.35 0.36
CA GLN A 198 52.43 7.00 -0.04
C GLN A 198 53.05 7.77 1.13
N LEU A 199 52.26 8.60 1.83
CA LEU A 199 52.77 9.34 2.99
C LEU A 199 53.25 8.41 4.12
N ARG A 200 52.60 7.26 4.28
CA ARG A 200 53.04 6.24 5.23
C ARG A 200 54.37 5.61 4.82
N LEU A 201 54.60 5.38 3.52
CA LEU A 201 55.87 4.91 2.97
C LEU A 201 56.98 5.95 3.14
N ASP A 202 56.64 7.23 3.00
CA ASP A 202 57.54 8.36 3.21
C ASP A 202 57.88 8.61 4.70
N GLY A 203 57.33 7.81 5.62
CA GLY A 203 57.59 7.90 7.06
C GLY A 203 56.83 9.01 7.79
N VAL A 204 55.82 9.62 7.14
CA VAL A 204 55.03 10.69 7.76
C VAL A 204 54.13 10.12 8.85
N GLU A 205 54.23 10.68 10.06
CA GLU A 205 53.42 10.22 11.18
C GLU A 205 51.92 10.56 11.00
N ARG A 206 51.06 9.55 11.15
CA ARG A 206 49.60 9.64 10.95
C ARG A 206 48.92 10.71 11.81
N LYS A 207 49.49 11.06 12.98
CA LYS A 207 48.95 12.07 13.90
C LYS A 207 48.92 13.48 13.31
N HIS A 208 49.81 13.75 12.34
CA HIS A 208 49.88 15.02 11.64
C HIS A 208 48.95 15.07 10.43
N LEU A 209 48.80 13.96 9.70
CA LEU A 209 47.92 13.87 8.53
C LEU A 209 46.43 13.81 8.90
N ARG A 210 46.08 13.07 9.96
CA ARG A 210 44.68 12.83 10.41
C ARG A 210 43.74 12.45 9.25
N PRO A 211 44.03 11.36 8.50
CA PRO A 211 43.18 10.94 7.39
C PRO A 211 41.77 10.60 7.88
N ILE A 212 40.77 10.88 7.05
CA ILE A 212 39.37 10.58 7.34
C ILE A 212 39.19 9.05 7.37
N ASN A 213 38.33 8.56 8.27
CA ASN A 213 37.99 7.14 8.28
C ASN A 213 37.02 6.83 7.12
N LEU A 214 37.46 5.99 6.19
CA LEU A 214 36.67 5.53 5.04
C LEU A 214 36.17 4.08 5.19
N GLU A 215 36.37 3.45 6.36
CA GLU A 215 35.91 2.07 6.63
C GLU A 215 34.39 1.91 6.45
N SER A 216 33.61 3.00 6.61
CA SER A 216 32.17 3.01 6.36
C SER A 216 31.78 2.70 4.91
N PHE A 217 32.70 2.87 3.96
CA PHE A 217 32.49 2.52 2.55
C PHE A 217 32.84 1.04 2.26
N GLY A 218 33.34 0.30 3.25
CA GLY A 218 33.76 -1.09 3.11
C GLY A 218 35.06 -1.26 2.33
N ASP A 219 35.37 -2.51 2.00
CA ASP A 219 36.47 -2.85 1.09
C ASP A 219 36.03 -2.55 -0.35
N LEU A 220 36.66 -1.58 -1.02
CA LEU A 220 36.31 -1.12 -2.38
C LEU A 220 36.34 -2.22 -3.45
N GLU A 221 36.86 -3.40 -3.11
CA GLU A 221 36.75 -4.60 -3.93
C GLU A 221 35.29 -5.10 -4.07
N ALA A 222 35.13 -6.25 -4.74
CA ALA A 222 33.81 -6.81 -5.02
C ALA A 222 32.97 -6.96 -3.75
N GLY A 223 31.74 -6.44 -3.76
CA GLY A 223 30.81 -6.52 -2.63
C GLY A 223 30.51 -5.18 -1.93
N THR A 224 31.10 -4.06 -2.35
CA THR A 224 30.66 -2.75 -1.82
C THR A 224 29.24 -2.39 -2.27
N PRO A 225 28.55 -1.53 -1.51
CA PRO A 225 27.32 -0.89 -1.97
C PRO A 225 27.52 -0.13 -3.29
N LEU A 226 28.67 0.53 -3.50
CA LEU A 226 28.99 1.26 -4.72
C LEU A 226 29.10 0.33 -5.93
N HIS A 227 29.86 -0.76 -5.80
CA HIS A 227 29.98 -1.77 -6.85
C HIS A 227 28.62 -2.43 -7.12
N SER A 228 27.83 -2.71 -6.08
CA SER A 228 26.53 -3.36 -6.21
C SER A 228 25.53 -2.50 -7.00
N VAL A 229 25.53 -1.18 -6.79
CA VAL A 229 24.69 -0.24 -7.56
C VAL A 229 25.07 -0.26 -9.04
N ILE A 230 26.36 -0.22 -9.36
CA ILE A 230 26.83 -0.22 -10.75
C ILE A 230 26.56 -1.57 -11.41
N LEU A 231 26.84 -2.68 -10.71
CA LEU A 231 26.57 -4.03 -11.20
C LEU A 231 25.08 -4.23 -11.50
N HIS A 232 24.20 -3.82 -10.59
CA HIS A 232 22.75 -3.92 -10.80
C HIS A 232 22.28 -3.06 -11.99
N ALA A 233 22.85 -1.86 -12.18
CA ALA A 233 22.54 -1.04 -13.36
C ALA A 233 22.98 -1.70 -14.68
N VAL A 234 24.10 -2.44 -14.65
CA VAL A 234 24.59 -3.23 -15.80
C VAL A 234 23.70 -4.45 -16.06
N GLU A 235 23.33 -5.20 -15.01
CA GLU A 235 22.45 -6.38 -15.11
C GLU A 235 21.07 -6.01 -15.70
N LEU A 236 20.54 -4.85 -15.33
CA LEU A 236 19.29 -4.31 -15.85
C LEU A 236 19.42 -3.71 -17.27
N GLY A 237 20.64 -3.68 -17.84
CA GLY A 237 20.90 -3.14 -19.17
C GLY A 237 20.75 -1.63 -19.29
N HIS A 238 20.82 -0.90 -18.17
CA HIS A 238 20.81 0.57 -18.18
C HIS A 238 22.17 1.15 -18.56
N VAL A 239 23.25 0.41 -18.31
CA VAL A 239 24.62 0.85 -18.53
C VAL A 239 25.46 -0.29 -19.13
N ASP A 240 26.42 0.03 -20.00
CA ASP A 240 27.34 -0.95 -20.58
C ASP A 240 28.22 -1.63 -19.53
N ALA A 241 28.47 -2.94 -19.70
CA ALA A 241 29.40 -3.71 -18.85
C ALA A 241 30.83 -3.13 -18.81
N LYS A 242 31.22 -2.35 -19.83
CA LYS A 242 32.52 -1.64 -19.87
C LYS A 242 32.65 -0.56 -18.79
N GLN A 243 31.55 -0.15 -18.17
CA GLN A 243 31.55 0.86 -17.11
C GLN A 243 31.78 0.26 -15.72
N LEU A 244 31.90 -1.06 -15.59
CA LEU A 244 32.27 -1.70 -14.33
C LEU A 244 33.67 -1.24 -13.89
N PRO A 245 33.80 -0.62 -12.72
CA PRO A 245 35.10 -0.18 -12.23
C PRO A 245 35.93 -1.37 -11.79
N THR A 246 37.22 -1.35 -12.10
CA THR A 246 38.20 -2.33 -11.59
C THR A 246 38.93 -1.76 -10.39
N TRP A 247 38.19 -1.45 -9.32
CA TRP A 247 38.78 -0.97 -8.09
C TRP A 247 39.54 -2.11 -7.40
N LYS A 248 40.82 -1.86 -7.10
CA LYS A 248 41.67 -2.75 -6.33
C LYS A 248 42.35 -1.92 -5.27
N LEU A 249 42.15 -2.26 -4.00
CA LEU A 249 42.87 -1.57 -2.95
C LEU A 249 44.35 -1.98 -2.99
N PRO A 250 45.28 -1.02 -2.83
CA PRO A 250 46.69 -1.36 -2.65
C PRO A 250 46.86 -2.29 -1.44
N ALA A 251 47.63 -3.38 -1.62
CA ALA A 251 47.86 -4.38 -0.58
C ALA A 251 48.29 -3.73 0.75
N SER A 252 47.73 -4.21 1.87
CA SER A 252 48.06 -3.64 3.18
C SER A 252 49.56 -3.85 3.48
N LEU A 253 50.27 -2.79 3.92
CA LEU A 253 51.69 -2.88 4.28
C LEU A 253 52.00 -3.89 5.39
N ALA A 254 51.00 -4.35 6.16
CA ALA A 254 51.19 -5.43 7.13
C ALA A 254 51.63 -6.74 6.43
N VAL A 255 51.14 -6.97 5.20
CA VAL A 255 51.52 -8.10 4.35
C VAL A 255 52.92 -7.91 3.75
N LEU A 256 53.38 -6.66 3.56
CA LEU A 256 54.70 -6.36 2.99
C LEU A 256 55.85 -6.41 4.01
N LYS A 257 55.57 -6.43 5.33
CA LYS A 257 56.59 -6.59 6.38
C LYS A 257 56.92 -8.06 6.73
N THR A 258 56.21 -9.01 6.13
CA THR A 258 56.36 -10.45 6.39
C THR A 258 57.12 -11.21 5.29
N ILE A 259 57.62 -10.49 4.28
CA ILE A 259 58.53 -10.98 3.23
C ILE A 259 59.88 -10.28 3.44
#